data_AF-A0A7V3J9V4-F1
#
_entry.id   AF-A0A7V3J9V4-F1
#
_cell.length_a   1.000
_cell.length_b   1.000
_cell.length_c   1.000
_cell.angle_alpha   90.00
_cell.angle_beta   90.00
_cell.angle_gamma   90.00
#
_symmetry.space_group_name_H-M   'P 1'
#
loop_
_entity.id
_entity.type
_entity.pdbx_description
1 polymer ?
#
loop_
_entity_poly.entity_id
_entity_poly.type
_entity_poly.pdbx_seq_one_letter_code
_entity_poly.pdbx_strand_id
1 'polypeptide(L)'
;MMDKSLKSSIVVIVLIFLSNFLLNILAVLLAGVLSLKVSAYLFLFTLISSLVAVTVLGGSFTGLSASLFRLSKLLKLNNLTHPLLLRLSTEAPGTYHHSVLVADLSSKAAKAIGADSLLCRVASYFHDIGKLKNPTLFVENL
;
A
#
# COMPACT_ATOMS: atom_id res chain seq x y z
N MET A 1 0.75 17.60 11.44
CA MET A 1 -0.36 16.79 10.88
C MET A 1 -0.04 15.33 11.11
N MET A 2 -0.81 14.65 11.96
CA MET A 2 -0.58 13.24 12.29
C MET A 2 -0.94 12.36 11.08
N ASP A 3 0.01 11.56 10.58
CA ASP A 3 -0.16 10.66 9.42
C ASP A 3 -1.42 9.79 9.61
N LYS A 4 -2.23 9.65 8.55
CA LYS A 4 -3.41 8.79 8.55
C LYS A 4 -3.05 7.34 8.92
N SER A 5 -1.82 6.90 8.62
CA SER A 5 -1.31 5.59 9.04
C SER A 5 -1.21 5.48 10.58
N LEU A 6 -0.69 6.50 11.26
CA LEU A 6 -0.52 6.54 12.71
C LEU A 6 -1.87 6.52 13.45
N LYS A 7 -2.87 7.24 12.92
CA LYS A 7 -4.24 7.20 13.46
C LYS A 7 -4.86 5.81 13.33
N SER A 8 -4.67 5.15 12.18
CA SER A 8 -5.17 3.78 11.95
C SER A 8 -4.51 2.77 12.89
N SER A 9 -3.20 2.90 13.14
CA SER A 9 -2.48 2.03 14.07
C SER A 9 -2.99 2.19 15.50
N ILE A 10 -3.23 3.42 15.97
CA ILE A 10 -3.77 3.67 17.33
C ILE A 10 -5.14 3.02 17.51
N VAL A 11 -6.03 3.11 16.50
CA VAL A 11 -7.36 2.47 16.59
C VAL A 11 -7.23 0.95 16.69
N VAL A 12 -6.34 0.32 15.91
CA VAL A 12 -6.11 -1.14 15.97
C VAL A 12 -5.58 -1.56 17.34
N ILE A 13 -4.68 -0.78 17.95
CA ILE A 13 -4.15 -1.02 19.29
C ILE A 13 -5.26 -1.01 20.34
N VAL A 14 -6.12 0.01 20.29
CA VAL A 14 -7.25 0.14 21.22
C VAL A 14 -8.22 -1.03 21.07
N LEU A 15 -8.51 -1.45 19.84
CA LEU A 15 -9.39 -2.60 19.57
C LEU A 15 -8.81 -3.92 20.11
N ILE A 16 -7.52 -4.18 19.89
CA ILE A 16 -6.82 -5.37 20.41
C ILE A 16 -6.80 -5.36 21.94
N PHE A 17 -6.57 -4.19 22.55
CA PHE A 17 -6.59 -4.06 24.01
C PHE A 17 -7.99 -4.35 24.58
N LEU A 18 -9.03 -3.75 24.00
CA LEU A 18 -10.42 -4.01 24.40
C LEU A 18 -10.78 -5.48 24.25
N SER A 19 -10.47 -6.11 23.11
CA SER A 19 -10.81 -7.52 22.88
C SER A 19 -10.14 -8.45 23.91
N ASN A 20 -8.86 -8.23 24.22
CA ASN A 20 -8.14 -9.01 25.21
C ASN A 20 -8.67 -8.78 26.64
N PHE A 21 -9.07 -7.55 26.96
CA PHE A 21 -9.68 -7.20 28.24
C PHE A 21 -11.04 -7.88 28.43
N LEU A 22 -11.90 -7.84 27.40
CA LEU A 22 -13.20 -8.53 27.38
C LEU A 22 -13.04 -10.05 27.54
N LEU A 23 -12.10 -10.67 26.80
CA LEU A 23 -11.82 -12.11 26.92
C LEU A 23 -11.37 -12.50 28.33
N ASN A 24 -10.63 -11.64 29.02
CA ASN A 24 -10.20 -11.90 30.40
C ASN A 24 -11.32 -11.81 31.41
N ILE A 25 -12.20 -10.80 31.29
CA ILE A 25 -13.40 -10.72 32.12
C ILE A 25 -14.25 -11.97 31.93
N LEU A 26 -14.44 -12.41 30.69
CA LEU A 26 -15.19 -13.62 30.37
C LEU A 26 -14.54 -14.88 30.97
N ALA A 27 -13.22 -15.01 30.87
CA ALA A 27 -12.49 -16.15 31.43
C ALA A 27 -12.61 -16.23 32.96
N VAL A 28 -12.56 -15.08 33.67
CA VAL A 28 -12.75 -15.01 35.13
C VAL A 28 -14.17 -15.39 35.53
N LEU A 29 -15.18 -14.92 34.77
CA LEU A 29 -16.59 -15.27 34.99
C LEU A 29 -16.85 -16.78 34.79
N LEU A 30 -16.29 -17.38 33.74
CA LEU A 30 -16.44 -18.82 33.44
C LEU A 30 -15.71 -19.72 34.43
N ALA A 31 -14.52 -19.33 34.88
CA ALA A 31 -13.75 -20.11 35.84
C ALA A 31 -14.36 -20.08 37.26
N GLY A 32 -15.24 -19.10 37.55
CA GLY A 32 -15.81 -18.92 38.89
C GLY A 32 -14.78 -18.54 39.97
N VAL A 33 -13.54 -18.23 39.56
CA VAL A 33 -12.43 -17.92 40.47
C VAL A 33 -12.25 -16.41 40.56
N LEU A 34 -12.91 -15.78 41.54
CA LEU A 34 -12.72 -14.36 41.85
C LEU A 34 -11.51 -14.11 42.76
N SER A 35 -10.37 -14.74 42.45
CA SER A 35 -9.15 -14.53 43.22
C SER A 35 -8.43 -13.29 42.74
N LEU A 36 -8.23 -12.32 43.64
CA LEU A 36 -7.56 -11.04 43.36
C LEU A 36 -6.15 -11.24 42.74
N LYS A 37 -5.43 -12.29 43.17
CA LYS A 37 -4.09 -12.62 42.66
C LYS A 37 -4.14 -13.12 41.21
N VAL A 38 -5.10 -13.99 40.89
CA VAL A 38 -5.24 -14.55 39.53
C VAL A 38 -5.64 -13.45 38.55
N SER A 39 -6.56 -12.57 38.96
CA SER A 39 -6.94 -11.40 38.16
C SER A 39 -5.76 -10.46 37.89
N ALA A 40 -4.90 -10.21 38.89
CA ALA A 40 -3.70 -9.38 38.71
C ALA A 40 -2.67 -9.99 37.74
N TYR A 41 -2.42 -11.30 37.82
CA TYR A 41 -1.52 -11.98 36.87
C TYR A 41 -2.04 -11.95 35.44
N LEU A 42 -3.34 -12.20 35.26
CA LEU A 42 -3.99 -12.15 33.95
C LEU A 42 -3.96 -10.73 33.34
N PHE A 43 -4.17 -9.71 34.16
CA PHE A 43 -4.10 -8.31 33.74
C PHE A 43 -2.68 -7.90 33.29
N LEU A 44 -1.64 -8.33 34.02
CA LEU A 44 -0.26 -8.07 33.60
C LEU A 44 0.08 -8.80 32.30
N PHE A 45 -0.40 -10.04 32.14
CA PHE A 45 -0.20 -10.82 30.93
C PHE A 45 -0.86 -10.18 29.70
N THR A 46 -2.07 -9.63 29.83
CA THR A 46 -2.74 -8.92 28.73
C THR A 46 -2.08 -7.61 28.37
N LEU A 47 -1.58 -6.86 29.36
CA LEU A 47 -0.82 -5.64 29.10
C LEU A 47 0.44 -5.94 28.28
N ILE A 48 1.22 -6.93 28.71
CA ILE A 48 2.46 -7.32 28.02
C ILE A 48 2.15 -7.86 26.62
N SER A 49 1.17 -8.75 26.48
CA SER A 49 0.81 -9.33 25.18
C SER A 49 0.28 -8.27 24.20
N SER A 50 -0.48 -7.28 24.69
CA SER A 50 -0.95 -6.16 23.88
C SER A 50 0.21 -5.28 23.40
N LEU A 51 1.19 -4.99 24.25
CA LEU A 51 2.34 -4.17 23.90
C LEU A 51 3.23 -4.85 22.85
N VAL A 52 3.44 -6.16 22.97
CA VAL A 52 4.15 -6.97 21.96
C VAL A 52 3.37 -7.02 20.64
N ALA A 53 2.04 -7.17 20.71
CA ALA A 53 1.21 -7.12 19.51
C ALA A 53 1.32 -5.77 18.80
N VAL A 54 1.38 -4.65 19.54
CA VAL A 54 1.56 -3.30 18.96
C VAL A 54 2.88 -3.19 18.19
N THR A 55 3.99 -3.65 18.76
CA THR A 55 5.31 -3.49 18.13
C THR A 55 5.46 -4.37 16.90
N VAL A 56 5.01 -5.63 16.99
CA VAL A 56 5.07 -6.59 15.88
C VAL A 56 4.10 -6.21 14.77
N LEU A 57 2.85 -5.88 15.11
CA LEU A 57 1.84 -5.51 14.12
C LEU A 57 2.08 -4.11 13.59
N GLY A 58 2.44 -3.13 14.41
CA GLY A 58 2.70 -1.75 13.97
C GLY A 58 3.84 -1.65 12.96
N GLY A 59 4.96 -2.34 13.21
CA GLY A 59 6.09 -2.39 12.28
C GLY A 59 5.74 -3.11 10.97
N SER A 60 5.08 -4.26 11.06
CA SER A 60 4.76 -5.09 9.88
C SER A 60 3.60 -4.53 9.04
N PHE A 61 2.64 -3.86 9.70
CA PHE A 61 1.44 -3.32 9.05
C PHE A 61 1.76 -2.12 8.17
N THR A 62 2.71 -1.27 8.55
CA THR A 62 3.10 -0.09 7.75
C THR A 62 3.76 -0.50 6.43
N GLY A 63 4.69 -1.46 6.46
CA GLY A 63 5.36 -1.96 5.24
C GLY A 63 4.41 -2.71 4.30
N LEU A 64 3.58 -3.60 4.84
CA LEU A 64 2.65 -4.41 4.05
C LEU A 64 1.54 -3.54 3.43
N SER A 65 0.95 -2.63 4.21
CA SER A 65 -0.10 -1.72 3.70
C SER A 65 0.43 -0.79 2.62
N ALA A 66 1.65 -0.26 2.76
CA ALA A 66 2.28 0.57 1.75
C ALA A 66 2.53 -0.20 0.45
N SER A 67 3.00 -1.45 0.53
CA SER A 67 3.24 -2.30 -0.64
C SER A 67 1.94 -2.64 -1.38
N LEU A 68 0.88 -3.01 -0.64
CA LEU A 68 -0.44 -3.30 -1.21
C LEU A 68 -1.06 -2.05 -1.85
N PHE A 69 -0.95 -0.89 -1.19
CA PHE A 69 -1.43 0.37 -1.74
C PHE A 69 -0.69 0.74 -3.01
N ARG A 70 0.64 0.61 -3.03
CA ARG A 70 1.48 0.85 -4.22
C ARG A 70 1.07 -0.06 -5.37
N LEU A 71 0.93 -1.37 -5.14
CA LEU A 71 0.52 -2.33 -6.16
C LEU A 71 -0.86 -1.98 -6.72
N SER A 72 -1.84 -1.68 -5.86
CA SER A 72 -3.19 -1.30 -6.28
C SER A 72 -3.19 -0.04 -7.17
N LYS A 73 -2.33 0.93 -6.86
CA LYS A 73 -2.18 2.16 -7.64
C LYS A 73 -1.54 1.89 -9.00
N LEU A 74 -0.49 1.06 -9.04
CA LEU A 74 0.16 0.68 -10.30
C LEU A 74 -0.79 -0.08 -11.22
N LEU A 75 -1.59 -1.02 -10.67
CA LEU A 75 -2.58 -1.77 -11.46
C LEU A 75 -3.67 -0.86 -12.04
N LYS A 76 -4.12 0.15 -11.29
CA LYS A 76 -5.08 1.16 -11.80
C LYS A 76 -4.49 2.00 -12.93
N LEU A 77 -3.21 2.34 -12.84
CA LEU A 77 -2.51 3.13 -13.86
C LEU A 77 -2.06 2.29 -15.06
N ASN A 78 -1.96 0.97 -14.92
CA ASN A 78 -1.68 0.03 -16.01
C ASN A 78 -2.91 -0.20 -16.90
N ASN A 79 -3.52 0.88 -17.37
CA ASN A 79 -4.69 0.86 -18.22
C ASN A 79 -4.53 1.90 -19.33
N LEU A 80 -4.44 1.44 -20.58
CA LEU A 80 -4.27 2.31 -21.75
C LEU A 80 -5.51 3.17 -22.04
N THR A 81 -6.67 2.86 -21.45
CA THR A 81 -7.86 3.73 -21.55
C THR A 81 -7.87 4.87 -20.53
N HIS A 82 -6.78 5.06 -19.79
CA HIS A 82 -6.66 6.20 -18.88
C HIS A 82 -6.79 7.52 -19.66
N PRO A 83 -7.57 8.52 -19.18
CA PRO A 83 -7.86 9.75 -19.93
C PRO A 83 -6.63 10.47 -20.48
N LEU A 84 -5.54 10.53 -19.71
CA LEU A 84 -4.28 11.13 -20.16
C LEU A 84 -3.60 10.35 -21.29
N LEU A 85 -3.68 9.01 -21.29
CA LEU A 85 -3.10 8.19 -22.35
C LEU A 85 -3.95 8.24 -23.62
N LEU A 86 -5.28 8.33 -23.47
CA LEU A 86 -6.18 8.59 -24.60
C LEU A 86 -5.86 9.95 -25.24
N ARG A 87 -5.71 11.00 -24.44
CA ARG A 87 -5.26 12.31 -24.94
C ARG A 87 -3.91 12.23 -25.64
N LEU A 88 -2.94 11.51 -25.06
CA LEU A 88 -1.64 11.32 -25.69
C LEU A 88 -1.78 10.60 -27.05
N SER A 89 -2.63 9.58 -27.14
CA SER A 89 -2.87 8.86 -28.40
C SER A 89 -3.52 9.72 -29.50
N THR A 90 -4.31 10.73 -29.13
CA THR A 90 -5.00 11.61 -30.08
C THR A 90 -4.23 12.88 -30.41
N GLU A 91 -3.60 13.51 -29.40
CA GLU A 91 -2.92 14.80 -29.52
C GLU A 91 -1.43 14.64 -29.87
N ALA A 92 -0.80 13.52 -29.50
CA ALA A 92 0.63 13.23 -29.68
C ALA A 92 0.86 11.73 -30.01
N PRO A 93 0.34 11.23 -31.14
CA PRO A 93 0.29 9.79 -31.45
C PRO A 93 1.67 9.13 -31.52
N GLY A 94 2.69 9.87 -31.96
CA GLY A 94 4.07 9.40 -31.98
C GLY A 94 4.65 9.20 -30.59
N THR A 95 4.46 10.17 -29.69
CA THR A 95 4.81 10.04 -28.27
C THR A 95 4.07 8.87 -27.61
N TYR A 96 2.80 8.67 -27.93
CA TYR A 96 2.03 7.54 -27.42
C TYR A 96 2.64 6.20 -27.86
N HIS A 97 2.92 6.05 -29.16
CA HIS A 97 3.52 4.83 -29.69
C HIS A 97 4.90 4.57 -29.09
N HIS A 98 5.74 5.61 -29.01
CA HIS A 98 7.03 5.59 -28.34
C HIS A 98 6.90 5.08 -26.89
N SER A 99 6.00 5.68 -26.11
CA SER A 99 5.81 5.34 -24.70
C SER A 99 5.36 3.89 -24.50
N VAL A 100 4.49 3.36 -25.37
CA VAL A 100 4.06 1.95 -25.32
C VAL A 100 5.20 0.99 -25.66
N LEU A 101 6.01 1.30 -26.68
CA LEU A 101 7.18 0.49 -27.04
C LEU A 101 8.22 0.48 -25.91
N VAL A 102 8.53 1.65 -25.36
CA VAL A 102 9.46 1.79 -24.23
C VAL A 102 8.94 1.04 -23.00
N ALA A 103 7.62 1.05 -22.75
CA ALA A 103 7.02 0.32 -21.65
C ALA A 103 7.14 -1.20 -21.79
N ASP A 104 7.06 -1.74 -22.99
CA ASP A 104 7.30 -3.17 -23.22
C ASP A 104 8.78 -3.54 -23.02
N LEU A 105 9.68 -2.75 -23.60
CA LEU A 105 11.12 -2.98 -23.50
C LEU A 105 11.61 -2.87 -22.04
N SER A 106 11.24 -1.79 -21.35
CA SER A 106 11.65 -1.53 -19.97
C SER A 106 11.10 -2.59 -19.00
N SER A 107 9.86 -3.02 -19.19
CA SER A 107 9.23 -4.07 -18.39
C SER A 107 9.92 -5.42 -18.56
N LYS A 108 10.25 -5.79 -19.81
CA LYS A 108 10.99 -7.03 -20.11
C LYS A 108 12.39 -7.01 -19.52
N ALA A 109 13.12 -5.90 -19.68
CA ALA A 109 14.45 -5.72 -19.11
C ALA A 109 14.43 -5.79 -17.57
N ALA A 110 13.50 -5.07 -16.93
CA ALA A 110 13.31 -5.11 -15.49
C ALA A 110 13.02 -6.53 -14.98
N LYS A 111 12.14 -7.27 -15.69
CA LYS A 111 11.83 -8.66 -15.35
C LYS A 111 13.08 -9.57 -15.45
N ALA A 112 13.92 -9.37 -16.45
CA ALA A 112 15.13 -10.19 -16.66
C ALA A 112 16.17 -10.04 -15.53
N ILE A 113 16.24 -8.88 -14.89
CA ILE A 113 17.17 -8.60 -13.78
C ILE A 113 16.54 -8.73 -12.38
N GLY A 114 15.28 -9.17 -12.29
CA GLY A 114 14.56 -9.28 -11.01
C GLY A 114 14.07 -7.95 -10.42
N ALA A 115 13.96 -6.89 -11.21
CA ALA A 115 13.41 -5.60 -10.80
C ALA A 115 11.87 -5.51 -10.98
N ASP A 116 11.26 -4.44 -10.46
CA ASP A 116 9.80 -4.19 -10.50
C ASP A 116 9.32 -3.87 -11.93
N SER A 117 8.98 -4.93 -12.68
CA SER A 117 8.56 -4.83 -14.08
C SER A 117 7.22 -4.11 -14.30
N LEU A 118 6.34 -4.10 -13.30
CA LEU A 118 5.06 -3.38 -13.36
C LEU A 118 5.29 -1.88 -13.21
N LEU A 119 6.13 -1.47 -12.25
CA LEU A 119 6.51 -0.07 -12.09
C LEU A 119 7.15 0.46 -13.36
N CYS A 120 8.13 -0.25 -13.95
CA CYS A 120 8.79 0.18 -15.17
C CYS A 120 7.79 0.38 -16.32
N ARG A 121 6.87 -0.57 -16.53
CA ARG A 121 5.81 -0.45 -17.56
C ARG A 121 4.94 0.79 -17.35
N VAL A 122 4.41 0.96 -16.14
CA VAL A 122 3.50 2.07 -15.83
C VAL A 122 4.24 3.40 -15.89
N ALA A 123 5.46 3.48 -15.36
CA ALA A 123 6.27 4.69 -15.42
C ALA A 123 6.52 5.11 -16.88
N SER A 124 6.86 4.16 -17.75
CA SER A 124 7.07 4.42 -19.17
C SER A 124 5.82 4.94 -19.89
N TYR A 125 4.61 4.50 -19.54
CA TYR A 125 3.38 5.06 -20.14
C TYR A 125 3.23 6.57 -19.91
N PHE A 126 3.67 7.07 -18.75
CA PHE A 126 3.45 8.47 -18.35
C PHE A 126 4.72 9.33 -18.37
N HIS A 127 5.89 8.76 -18.66
CA HIS A 127 7.17 9.48 -18.53
C HIS A 127 7.23 10.75 -19.38
N ASP A 128 6.61 10.71 -20.56
CA ASP A 128 6.55 11.79 -21.54
C ASP A 128 5.18 12.50 -21.60
N ILE A 129 4.31 12.29 -20.61
CA ILE A 129 2.96 12.86 -20.63
C ILE A 129 2.96 14.39 -20.70
N GLY A 130 4.03 15.05 -20.25
CA GLY A 130 4.22 16.49 -20.34
C GLY A 130 4.30 17.02 -21.78
N LYS A 131 4.63 16.18 -22.76
CA LYS A 131 4.69 16.54 -24.19
C LYS A 131 3.33 16.98 -24.74
N LEU A 132 2.22 16.57 -24.09
CA LEU A 132 0.86 17.06 -24.38
C LEU A 132 0.73 18.59 -24.39
N LYS A 133 1.60 19.31 -23.67
CA LYS A 133 1.55 20.78 -23.65
C LYS A 133 1.88 21.41 -25.01
N ASN A 134 2.77 20.80 -25.79
CA ASN A 134 3.11 21.27 -27.14
C ASN A 134 3.64 20.12 -28.02
N PRO A 135 2.76 19.24 -28.52
CA PRO A 135 3.15 17.98 -29.18
C PRO A 135 4.04 18.16 -30.41
N THR A 136 3.83 19.23 -31.17
CA THR A 136 4.51 19.50 -32.46
C THR A 136 5.98 19.87 -32.30
N LEU A 137 6.46 20.15 -31.08
CA LEU A 137 7.88 20.41 -30.82
C LEU A 137 8.73 19.15 -30.72
N PHE A 138 8.11 17.96 -30.74
CA PHE A 138 8.81 16.70 -30.54
C PHE A 138 8.87 15.92 -31.86
N VAL A 139 10.09 15.51 -32.25
CA VAL A 139 10.39 14.87 -33.55
C VAL A 139 9.56 13.62 -33.83
N GLU A 140 9.18 12.89 -32.79
CA GLU A 140 8.35 11.70 -32.90
C GLU A 140 6.90 12.01 -33.33
N ASN A 141 6.44 13.26 -33.21
CA ASN A 141 5.11 13.72 -33.64
C ASN A 141 5.14 14.60 -34.90
N LEU A 142 6.29 14.72 -35.57
CA LEU A 142 6.44 15.46 -36.83
C LEU A 142 5.94 14.65 -38.04
#